data_AF-A0A535S0Q0-F1
#
_entry.id   AF-A0A535S0Q0-F1
#
_cell.length_a   1.000
_cell.length_b   1.000
_cell.length_c   1.000
_cell.angle_alpha   90.00
_cell.angle_beta   90.00
_cell.angle_gamma   90.00
#
_symmetry.space_group_name_H-M   'P 1'
#
loop_
_entity.id
_entity.type
_entity.pdbx_description
1 polymer ?
#
loop_
_entity_poly.entity_id
_entity_poly.type
_entity_poly.pdbx_seq_one_letter_code
_entity_poly.pdbx_strand_id
1 'polypeptide(L)'
;MAPAARPRVCLPVPGGLGTLAAVRPLGEVSSRLARRAVAVAGTRAGVAIVFVVALAVWWLQALVIPLDGGRDLGTYLGAYVQLFQAHPIDLGYVLGRTPGATLVVGGLLDFAGGALAEPVVSLLYAASIAAFGARVALLTVVVLLAYPGYGILFHELSSDAVFAAAFAGWSLLVIRALRLPSTRAWALVGAGVGALVLVRPGNQVLLLLVLLPLLSHVRGRVRVTWAAAFLVPAIILIGGWAVHNGIRYDNYTIARGGNATVPFFRAFVTDKIVRPDNGPQSRELARAVQRDLISKEPYRSYGITLHDFFTEASPR
;
A
#
# COMPACT_ATOMS: atom_id res chain seq x y z
N MET A 1 62.35 -8.47 47.25
CA MET A 1 61.78 -7.32 48.01
C MET A 1 61.64 -6.15 47.04
N ALA A 2 60.42 -5.84 46.60
CA ALA A 2 60.13 -4.75 45.67
C ALA A 2 59.57 -3.53 46.46
N PRO A 3 59.89 -2.28 46.09
CA PRO A 3 59.47 -1.11 46.84
C PRO A 3 57.99 -0.78 46.58
N ALA A 4 57.25 -0.50 47.66
CA ALA A 4 55.86 -0.09 47.63
C ALA A 4 55.69 1.28 46.96
N ALA A 5 54.90 1.31 45.88
CA ALA A 5 54.53 2.53 45.17
C ALA A 5 53.59 3.39 46.03
N ARG A 6 53.96 4.67 46.23
CA ARG A 6 53.13 5.66 46.94
C ARG A 6 51.94 6.09 46.07
N PRO A 7 50.75 6.29 46.67
CA PRO A 7 49.57 6.76 45.94
C PRO A 7 49.77 8.21 45.48
N ARG A 8 49.55 8.47 44.18
CA ARG A 8 49.47 9.82 43.62
C ARG A 8 48.18 10.48 44.09
N VAL A 9 48.31 11.56 44.85
CA VAL A 9 47.21 12.45 45.20
C VAL A 9 46.85 13.24 43.95
N CYS A 10 45.71 12.93 43.33
CA CYS A 10 45.12 13.74 42.28
C CYS A 10 44.58 15.04 42.89
N LEU A 11 45.19 16.17 42.52
CA LEU A 11 44.63 17.49 42.81
C LEU A 11 43.38 17.73 41.95
N PRO A 12 42.32 18.33 42.52
CA PRO A 12 41.11 18.66 41.77
C PRO A 12 41.41 19.79 40.77
N VAL A 13 41.12 19.54 39.49
CA VAL A 13 41.15 20.56 38.43
C VAL A 13 39.95 21.50 38.63
N PRO A 14 40.15 22.80 38.90
CA PRO A 14 39.07 23.75 38.94
C PRO A 14 38.83 24.27 37.53
N GLY A 15 37.79 23.79 36.86
CA GLY A 15 37.45 24.32 35.54
C GLY A 15 36.17 23.73 34.94
N GLY A 16 35.15 24.57 34.77
CA GLY A 16 34.13 24.37 33.73
C GLY A 16 32.80 23.73 34.14
N LEU A 17 32.21 24.07 35.29
CA LEU A 17 30.86 23.60 35.68
C LEU A 17 29.71 24.53 35.27
N GLY A 18 29.95 25.57 34.46
CA GLY A 18 28.94 26.58 34.12
C GLY A 18 27.90 26.16 33.08
N THR A 19 28.24 25.24 32.16
CA THR A 19 27.39 24.91 30.99
C THR A 19 26.62 23.60 31.10
N LEU A 20 26.93 22.74 32.07
CA LEU A 20 26.20 21.47 32.29
C LEU A 20 24.95 21.61 33.17
N ALA A 21 24.78 22.73 33.88
CA ALA A 21 23.63 22.95 34.76
C ALA A 21 22.32 23.23 33.99
N ALA A 22 22.39 23.86 32.80
CA ALA A 22 21.23 24.21 31.99
C ALA A 22 20.65 23.03 31.16
N VAL A 23 21.42 21.95 30.97
CA VAL A 23 20.97 20.78 30.18
C VAL A 23 20.06 19.85 31.01
N ARG A 24 20.25 19.80 32.34
CA ARG A 24 19.41 19.00 33.26
C ARG A 24 17.93 19.42 33.31
N PRO A 25 17.56 20.71 33.42
CA PRO A 25 16.15 21.11 33.53
C PRO A 25 15.33 20.82 32.27
N LEU A 26 15.93 20.98 31.07
CA LEU A 26 15.24 20.66 29.82
C LEU A 26 14.94 19.17 29.69
N GLY A 27 15.89 18.30 30.05
CA GLY A 27 15.68 16.84 30.04
C GLY A 27 14.56 16.39 30.98
N GLU A 28 14.44 17.01 32.17
CA GLU A 28 13.36 16.70 33.11
C GLU A 28 11.99 17.10 32.57
N VAL A 29 11.86 18.32 32.02
CA VAL A 29 10.60 18.79 31.43
C VAL A 29 10.19 17.92 30.25
N SER A 30 11.11 17.63 29.33
CA SER A 30 10.86 16.74 28.18
C SER A 30 10.45 15.33 28.63
N SER A 31 11.10 14.77 29.66
CA SER A 31 10.75 13.45 30.18
C SER A 31 9.36 13.42 30.84
N ARG A 32 8.97 14.49 31.55
CA ARG A 32 7.62 14.62 32.15
C ARG A 32 6.55 14.74 31.06
N LEU A 33 6.80 15.55 30.03
CA LEU A 33 5.89 15.68 28.88
C LEU A 33 5.77 14.36 28.11
N ALA A 34 6.87 13.68 27.84
CA ALA A 34 6.87 12.37 27.18
C ALA A 34 6.06 11.33 27.99
N ARG A 35 6.25 11.27 29.31
CA ARG A 35 5.47 10.37 30.18
C ARG A 35 3.97 10.69 30.15
N ARG A 36 3.58 11.97 30.18
CA ARG A 36 2.18 12.41 30.07
C ARG A 36 1.60 12.05 28.71
N ALA A 37 2.34 12.31 27.63
CA ALA A 37 1.92 11.97 26.27
C ALA A 37 1.72 10.46 26.12
N VAL A 38 2.62 9.63 26.63
CA VAL A 38 2.50 8.16 26.64
C VAL A 38 1.29 7.71 27.47
N ALA A 39 1.01 8.35 28.60
CA ALA A 39 -0.15 8.04 29.43
C ALA A 39 -1.47 8.35 28.69
N VAL A 40 -1.56 9.51 28.06
CA VAL A 40 -2.74 9.93 27.27
C VAL A 40 -2.92 9.05 26.04
N ALA A 41 -1.83 8.75 25.31
CA ALA A 41 -1.84 7.90 24.11
C ALA A 41 -2.34 6.47 24.38
N GLY A 42 -2.31 6.00 25.64
CA GLY A 42 -2.87 4.72 26.02
C GLY A 42 -4.40 4.73 26.23
N THR A 43 -5.05 5.89 26.17
CA THR A 43 -6.49 6.05 26.46
C THR A 43 -7.32 6.14 25.18
N ARG A 44 -8.63 5.91 25.29
CA ARG A 44 -9.58 6.16 24.18
C ARG A 44 -9.55 7.62 23.71
N ALA A 45 -9.39 8.55 24.66
CA ALA A 45 -9.23 9.97 24.35
C ALA A 45 -7.94 10.23 23.55
N GLY A 46 -6.84 9.52 23.86
CA GLY A 46 -5.60 9.59 23.10
C GLY A 46 -5.76 9.22 21.63
N VAL A 47 -6.52 8.15 21.33
CA VAL A 47 -6.83 7.76 19.94
C VAL A 47 -7.61 8.86 19.22
N ALA A 48 -8.63 9.44 19.87
CA ALA A 48 -9.40 10.54 19.30
C ALA A 48 -8.55 11.80 19.06
N ILE A 49 -7.65 12.14 20.00
CA ILE A 49 -6.70 13.25 19.84
C ILE A 49 -5.78 12.99 18.64
N VAL A 50 -5.19 11.80 18.54
CA VAL A 50 -4.32 11.43 17.40
C VAL A 50 -5.08 11.55 16.08
N PHE A 51 -6.32 11.08 16.03
CA PHE A 51 -7.17 11.17 14.85
C PHE A 51 -7.41 12.64 14.44
N VAL A 52 -7.81 13.50 15.40
CA VAL A 52 -8.06 14.94 15.12
C VAL A 52 -6.78 15.65 14.70
N VAL A 53 -5.64 15.37 15.36
CA VAL A 53 -4.34 15.94 14.98
C VAL A 53 -3.94 15.48 13.58
N ALA A 54 -4.09 14.20 13.25
CA ALA A 54 -3.80 13.69 11.91
C ALA A 54 -4.69 14.36 10.85
N LEU A 55 -5.99 14.52 11.14
CA LEU A 55 -6.90 15.22 10.23
C LEU A 55 -6.46 16.67 9.99
N ALA A 56 -6.10 17.40 11.05
CA ALA A 56 -5.58 18.76 10.93
C ALA A 56 -4.27 18.83 10.12
N VAL A 57 -3.36 17.87 10.32
CA VAL A 57 -2.11 17.78 9.55
C VAL A 57 -2.38 17.52 8.08
N TRP A 58 -3.33 16.63 7.74
CA TRP A 58 -3.69 16.37 6.35
C TRP A 58 -4.26 17.62 5.67
N TRP A 59 -5.17 18.34 6.33
CA TRP A 59 -5.74 19.58 5.79
C TRP A 59 -4.71 20.69 5.65
N LEU A 60 -3.74 20.79 6.58
CA LEU A 60 -2.62 21.71 6.44
C LEU A 60 -1.73 21.36 5.23
N GLN A 61 -1.49 20.06 4.99
CA GLN A 61 -0.79 19.59 3.79
C GLN A 61 -1.58 19.89 2.52
N ALA A 62 -2.91 19.72 2.54
CA ALA A 62 -3.80 19.96 1.40
C ALA A 62 -3.74 21.41 0.88
N LEU A 63 -3.37 22.38 1.73
CA LEU A 63 -3.16 23.77 1.31
C LEU A 63 -1.96 23.94 0.35
N VAL A 64 -0.99 23.02 0.43
CA VAL A 64 0.25 23.06 -0.38
C VAL A 64 0.25 21.98 -1.45
N ILE A 65 -0.32 20.81 -1.13
CA ILE A 65 -0.38 19.62 -1.97
C ILE A 65 -1.86 19.21 -2.02
N PRO A 66 -2.67 19.76 -2.92
CA PRO A 66 -4.08 19.39 -3.03
C PRO A 66 -4.22 17.93 -3.47
N LEU A 67 -5.40 17.35 -3.23
CA LEU A 67 -5.71 16.00 -3.71
C LEU A 67 -5.69 15.99 -5.24
N ASP A 68 -4.87 15.11 -5.82
CA ASP A 68 -4.75 14.92 -7.26
C ASP A 68 -5.11 13.47 -7.67
N GLY A 69 -5.26 13.22 -8.96
CA GLY A 69 -5.48 11.88 -9.51
C GLY A 69 -4.28 10.95 -9.34
N GLY A 70 -3.07 11.49 -9.33
CA GLY A 70 -1.85 10.71 -9.44
C GLY A 70 -1.73 9.99 -10.80
N ARG A 71 -0.60 9.30 -11.00
CA ARG A 71 -0.25 8.71 -12.32
C ARG A 71 -1.19 7.63 -12.83
N ASP A 72 -1.92 6.97 -11.92
CA ASP A 72 -2.70 5.77 -12.22
C ASP A 72 -4.22 6.03 -12.33
N LEU A 73 -4.68 7.28 -12.13
CA LEU A 73 -6.12 7.62 -12.08
C LEU A 73 -6.88 7.11 -13.31
N GLY A 74 -6.37 7.39 -14.50
CA GLY A 74 -7.01 6.97 -15.75
C GLY A 74 -7.20 5.46 -15.84
N THR A 75 -6.29 4.67 -15.24
CA THR A 75 -6.44 3.22 -15.19
C THR A 75 -7.56 2.79 -14.24
N TYR A 76 -7.69 3.45 -13.08
CA TYR A 76 -8.78 3.16 -12.14
C TYR A 76 -10.14 3.56 -12.72
N LEU A 77 -10.24 4.74 -13.35
CA LEU A 77 -11.48 5.19 -13.97
C LEU A 77 -11.88 4.32 -15.16
N GLY A 78 -10.93 4.00 -16.05
CA GLY A 78 -11.16 3.08 -17.16
C GLY A 78 -11.63 1.71 -16.67
N ALA A 79 -10.99 1.18 -15.63
CA ALA A 79 -11.40 -0.07 -15.01
C ALA A 79 -12.79 0.03 -14.37
N TYR A 80 -13.13 1.12 -13.68
CA TYR A 80 -14.41 1.31 -12.99
C TYR A 80 -15.57 1.34 -13.98
N VAL A 81 -15.44 2.12 -15.06
CA VAL A 81 -16.46 2.24 -16.11
C VAL A 81 -16.67 0.89 -16.81
N GLN A 82 -15.60 0.13 -17.06
CA GLN A 82 -15.68 -1.13 -17.78
C GLN A 82 -15.99 -2.34 -16.89
N LEU A 83 -15.82 -2.22 -15.56
CA LEU A 83 -16.01 -3.30 -14.59
C LEU A 83 -17.40 -3.93 -14.67
N PHE A 84 -18.40 -3.14 -15.05
CA PHE A 84 -19.80 -3.56 -15.13
C PHE A 84 -20.30 -3.76 -16.56
N GLN A 85 -19.45 -3.56 -17.58
CA GLN A 85 -19.82 -3.78 -18.99
C GLN A 85 -19.74 -5.27 -19.36
N ALA A 86 -20.73 -5.76 -20.12
CA ALA A 86 -20.72 -7.16 -20.58
C ALA A 86 -19.52 -7.46 -21.50
N HIS A 87 -19.11 -6.48 -22.30
CA HIS A 87 -17.99 -6.56 -23.23
C HIS A 87 -17.07 -5.34 -23.01
N PRO A 88 -16.08 -5.43 -22.10
CA PRO A 88 -15.13 -4.34 -21.90
C PRO A 88 -14.33 -4.10 -23.18
N ILE A 89 -14.08 -2.84 -23.49
CA ILE A 89 -13.33 -2.41 -24.68
C ILE A 89 -11.84 -2.78 -24.53
N ASP A 90 -11.30 -2.61 -23.32
CA ASP A 90 -9.90 -2.91 -23.02
C ASP A 90 -9.80 -3.80 -21.79
N LEU A 91 -9.48 -5.07 -22.05
CA LEU A 91 -9.21 -6.06 -21.02
C LEU A 91 -8.03 -5.68 -20.12
N GLY A 92 -7.12 -4.83 -20.58
CA GLY A 92 -6.02 -4.26 -19.79
C GLY A 92 -6.51 -3.49 -18.57
N TYR A 93 -7.62 -2.74 -18.67
CA TYR A 93 -8.17 -2.03 -17.51
C TYR A 93 -8.76 -2.99 -16.47
N VAL A 94 -9.58 -3.94 -16.91
CA VAL A 94 -10.32 -4.83 -15.99
C VAL A 94 -9.49 -6.01 -15.46
N LEU A 95 -8.48 -6.48 -16.21
CA LEU A 95 -7.57 -7.55 -15.79
C LEU A 95 -6.24 -7.03 -15.28
N GLY A 96 -5.85 -5.79 -15.57
CA GLY A 96 -4.55 -5.24 -15.17
C GLY A 96 -4.45 -4.91 -13.68
N ARG A 97 -5.58 -4.69 -13.00
CA ARG A 97 -5.63 -4.36 -11.57
C ARG A 97 -6.72 -5.17 -10.86
N THR A 98 -6.63 -5.21 -9.55
CA THR A 98 -7.65 -5.79 -8.68
C THR A 98 -8.73 -4.75 -8.36
N PRO A 99 -9.96 -5.16 -8.03
CA PRO A 99 -11.13 -4.28 -8.11
C PRO A 99 -11.24 -3.30 -6.93
N GLY A 100 -10.57 -3.55 -5.81
CA GLY A 100 -10.76 -2.79 -4.57
C GLY A 100 -10.42 -1.31 -4.73
N ALA A 101 -9.23 -1.00 -5.25
CA ALA A 101 -8.85 0.40 -5.50
C ALA A 101 -9.73 1.06 -6.56
N THR A 102 -10.03 0.33 -7.64
CA THR A 102 -10.92 0.77 -8.72
C THR A 102 -12.31 1.16 -8.22
N LEU A 103 -12.92 0.32 -7.38
CA LEU A 103 -14.25 0.56 -6.81
C LEU A 103 -14.25 1.75 -5.85
N VAL A 104 -13.21 1.88 -5.02
CA VAL A 104 -13.09 3.01 -4.07
C VAL A 104 -12.87 4.33 -4.82
N VAL A 105 -11.86 4.39 -5.71
CA VAL A 105 -11.54 5.62 -6.45
C VAL A 105 -12.67 6.02 -7.39
N GLY A 106 -13.17 5.08 -8.19
CA GLY A 106 -14.28 5.34 -9.11
C GLY A 106 -15.56 5.71 -8.36
N GLY A 107 -15.89 5.00 -7.27
CA GLY A 107 -17.07 5.31 -6.45
C GLY A 107 -16.99 6.67 -5.75
N LEU A 108 -15.80 7.10 -5.31
CA LEU A 108 -15.63 8.43 -4.71
C LEU A 108 -15.85 9.56 -5.72
N LEU A 109 -15.46 9.34 -6.97
CA LEU A 109 -15.61 10.34 -8.04
C LEU A 109 -17.00 10.33 -8.67
N ASP A 110 -17.63 9.16 -8.78
CA ASP A 110 -19.01 9.01 -9.28
C ASP A 110 -20.03 9.55 -8.25
N PHE A 111 -19.83 9.26 -6.96
CA PHE A 111 -20.74 9.71 -5.92
C PHE A 111 -20.59 11.21 -5.64
N ALA A 112 -21.70 11.95 -5.69
CA ALA A 112 -21.75 13.40 -5.46
C ALA A 112 -20.75 14.19 -6.32
N GLY A 113 -20.40 13.68 -7.51
CA GLY A 113 -19.48 14.33 -8.45
C GLY A 113 -18.07 14.55 -7.90
N GLY A 114 -17.59 13.67 -7.01
CA GLY A 114 -16.25 13.77 -6.42
C GLY A 114 -16.15 14.64 -5.18
N ALA A 115 -17.23 15.30 -4.75
CA ALA A 115 -17.21 16.20 -3.59
C ALA A 115 -16.81 15.51 -2.27
N LEU A 116 -16.93 14.17 -2.21
CA LEU A 116 -16.53 13.39 -1.04
C LEU A 116 -15.10 12.86 -1.10
N ALA A 117 -14.37 13.03 -2.20
CA ALA A 117 -13.03 12.48 -2.37
C ALA A 117 -12.06 13.00 -1.28
N GLU A 118 -11.91 14.31 -1.13
CA GLU A 118 -11.05 14.92 -0.11
C GLU A 118 -11.48 14.56 1.32
N PRO A 119 -12.76 14.74 1.74
CA PRO A 119 -13.19 14.32 3.07
C PRO A 119 -12.89 12.85 3.36
N VAL A 120 -13.22 11.94 2.45
CA VAL A 120 -13.02 10.50 2.69
C VAL A 120 -11.54 10.16 2.77
N VAL A 121 -10.71 10.67 1.87
CA VAL A 121 -9.27 10.38 1.89
C VAL A 121 -8.60 10.97 3.14
N SER A 122 -9.01 12.17 3.59
CA SER A 122 -8.53 12.76 4.85
C SER A 122 -8.89 11.91 6.07
N LEU A 123 -10.11 11.33 6.09
CA LEU A 123 -10.56 10.42 7.13
C LEU A 123 -9.79 9.09 7.10
N LEU A 124 -9.49 8.56 5.90
CA LEU A 124 -8.67 7.36 5.72
C LEU A 124 -7.24 7.59 6.24
N TYR A 125 -6.63 8.74 5.93
CA TYR A 125 -5.33 9.13 6.47
C TYR A 125 -5.36 9.14 8.01
N ALA A 126 -6.29 9.90 8.60
CA ALA A 126 -6.40 10.02 10.04
C ALA A 126 -6.67 8.67 10.74
N ALA A 127 -7.56 7.85 10.16
CA ALA A 127 -7.86 6.52 10.67
C ALA A 127 -6.64 5.58 10.60
N SER A 128 -5.86 5.67 9.52
CA SER A 128 -4.66 4.84 9.34
C SER A 128 -3.60 5.13 10.42
N ILE A 129 -3.40 6.39 10.80
CA ILE A 129 -2.48 6.79 11.87
C ILE A 129 -3.04 6.38 13.23
N ALA A 130 -4.32 6.64 13.47
CA ALA A 130 -4.98 6.31 14.74
C ALA A 130 -5.02 4.80 15.02
N ALA A 131 -5.01 3.95 14.00
CA ALA A 131 -4.99 2.49 14.13
C ALA A 131 -3.78 1.98 14.93
N PHE A 132 -2.68 2.74 14.99
CA PHE A 132 -1.50 2.35 15.77
C PHE A 132 -1.59 2.73 17.26
N GLY A 133 -2.45 3.66 17.68
CA GLY A 133 -2.39 4.42 18.95
C GLY A 133 -2.44 3.68 20.31
N ALA A 134 -1.36 2.98 20.69
CA ALA A 134 -1.04 2.59 22.08
C ALA A 134 0.41 3.02 22.46
N ARG A 135 0.88 2.73 23.68
CA ARG A 135 2.15 3.25 24.25
C ARG A 135 3.40 3.16 23.34
N VAL A 136 3.54 2.10 22.53
CA VAL A 136 4.66 1.92 21.57
C VAL A 136 4.47 2.74 20.29
N ALA A 137 3.24 3.17 20.02
CA ALA A 137 2.86 3.86 18.81
C ALA A 137 2.94 5.38 18.88
N LEU A 138 3.24 6.00 20.02
CA LEU A 138 3.44 7.46 20.01
C LEU A 138 4.60 7.84 19.09
N LEU A 139 5.70 7.08 19.14
CA LEU A 139 6.82 7.26 18.21
C LEU A 139 6.39 7.00 16.76
N THR A 140 5.67 5.90 16.51
CA THR A 140 5.15 5.59 15.16
C THR A 140 4.23 6.69 14.64
N VAL A 141 3.31 7.19 15.47
CA VAL A 141 2.39 8.29 15.13
C VAL A 141 3.18 9.56 14.80
N VAL A 142 4.15 9.94 15.63
CA VAL A 142 5.00 11.10 15.37
C VAL A 142 5.76 10.94 14.06
N VAL A 143 6.36 9.77 13.82
CA VAL A 143 7.08 9.46 12.58
C VAL A 143 6.14 9.53 11.38
N LEU A 144 4.96 8.91 11.43
CA LEU A 144 4.00 8.93 10.32
C LEU A 144 3.45 10.33 10.03
N LEU A 145 3.20 11.15 11.07
CA LEU A 145 2.77 12.54 10.92
C LEU A 145 3.88 13.43 10.32
N ALA A 146 5.13 13.18 10.70
CA ALA A 146 6.27 13.97 10.26
C ALA A 146 6.86 13.49 8.92
N TYR A 147 6.54 12.28 8.48
CA TYR A 147 7.10 11.69 7.26
C TYR A 147 6.22 12.07 6.04
N PRO A 148 6.67 13.01 5.19
CA PRO A 148 5.86 13.48 4.06
C PRO A 148 5.54 12.37 3.06
N GLY A 149 6.41 11.37 2.95
CA GLY A 149 6.19 10.21 2.08
C GLY A 149 5.00 9.34 2.49
N TYR A 150 4.53 9.42 3.75
CA TYR A 150 3.27 8.77 4.13
C TYR A 150 2.06 9.64 3.80
N GLY A 151 2.16 10.95 4.08
CA GLY A 151 1.10 11.92 3.76
C GLY A 151 0.77 12.00 2.27
N ILE A 152 1.79 12.00 1.41
CA ILE A 152 1.61 12.10 -0.06
C ILE A 152 0.79 10.94 -0.64
N LEU A 153 0.82 9.76 -0.01
CA LEU A 153 0.01 8.61 -0.44
C LEU A 153 -1.49 8.92 -0.39
N PHE A 154 -1.90 9.84 0.48
CA PHE A 154 -3.28 10.28 0.69
C PHE A 154 -3.58 11.63 0.03
N HIS A 155 -2.68 12.16 -0.79
CA HIS A 155 -2.95 13.30 -1.68
C HIS A 155 -3.03 12.85 -3.14
N GLU A 156 -3.10 11.53 -3.38
CA GLU A 156 -3.35 10.94 -4.69
C GLU A 156 -4.54 9.97 -4.62
N LEU A 157 -5.45 10.06 -5.58
CA LEU A 157 -6.53 9.08 -5.79
C LEU A 157 -5.97 7.79 -6.43
N SER A 158 -5.27 7.02 -5.61
CA SER A 158 -4.57 5.82 -6.03
C SER A 158 -4.82 4.62 -5.12
N SER A 159 -4.36 3.44 -5.54
CA SER A 159 -4.36 2.25 -4.68
C SER A 159 -3.52 2.41 -3.43
N ASP A 160 -2.57 3.36 -3.39
CA ASP A 160 -1.66 3.52 -2.26
C ASP A 160 -2.39 4.07 -1.03
N ALA A 161 -3.27 5.08 -1.18
CA ALA A 161 -4.13 5.57 -0.11
C ALA A 161 -5.01 4.46 0.48
N VAL A 162 -5.73 3.75 -0.41
CA VAL A 162 -6.66 2.68 -0.05
C VAL A 162 -5.90 1.53 0.64
N PHE A 163 -4.74 1.17 0.10
CA PHE A 163 -3.90 0.13 0.67
C PHE A 163 -3.35 0.52 2.04
N ALA A 164 -2.80 1.73 2.19
CA ALA A 164 -2.24 2.18 3.47
C ALA A 164 -3.28 2.17 4.59
N ALA A 165 -4.49 2.69 4.32
CA ALA A 165 -5.58 2.67 5.29
C ALA A 165 -6.07 1.25 5.61
N ALA A 166 -6.29 0.43 4.59
CA ALA A 166 -6.72 -0.96 4.78
C ALA A 166 -5.66 -1.79 5.53
N PHE A 167 -4.38 -1.59 5.22
CA PHE A 167 -3.27 -2.30 5.85
C PHE A 167 -3.10 -1.90 7.32
N ALA A 168 -3.28 -0.63 7.66
CA ALA A 168 -3.27 -0.17 9.05
C ALA A 168 -4.43 -0.80 9.85
N GLY A 169 -5.64 -0.81 9.29
CA GLY A 169 -6.80 -1.48 9.90
C GLY A 169 -6.60 -2.99 10.06
N TRP A 170 -6.05 -3.65 9.04
CA TRP A 170 -5.72 -5.07 9.08
C TRP A 170 -4.63 -5.40 10.11
N SER A 171 -3.62 -4.54 10.26
CA SER A 171 -2.57 -4.70 11.28
C SER A 171 -3.15 -4.70 12.70
N LEU A 172 -4.17 -3.87 12.95
CA LEU A 172 -4.91 -3.90 14.21
C LEU A 172 -5.63 -5.23 14.43
N LEU A 173 -6.22 -5.83 13.38
CA LEU A 173 -6.83 -7.16 13.45
C LEU A 173 -5.80 -8.23 13.79
N VAL A 174 -4.60 -8.18 13.18
CA VAL A 174 -3.49 -9.11 13.49
C VAL A 174 -3.10 -9.00 14.96
N ILE A 175 -2.86 -7.78 15.46
CA ILE A 175 -2.50 -7.57 16.88
C ILE A 175 -3.60 -8.11 17.80
N ARG A 176 -4.88 -7.88 17.48
CA ARG A 176 -6.00 -8.41 18.26
C ARG A 176 -6.04 -9.93 18.22
N ALA A 177 -5.82 -10.55 17.07
CA ALA A 177 -5.78 -12.00 16.92
C ALA A 177 -4.60 -12.64 17.68
N LEU A 178 -3.45 -11.97 17.75
CA LEU A 178 -2.30 -12.44 18.52
C LEU A 178 -2.52 -12.32 20.04
N ARG A 179 -3.19 -11.26 20.50
CA ARG A 179 -3.46 -11.03 21.94
C ARG A 179 -4.61 -11.87 22.48
N LEU A 180 -5.68 -12.00 21.70
CA LEU A 180 -6.91 -12.70 22.05
C LEU A 180 -7.27 -13.67 20.92
N PRO A 181 -6.49 -14.75 20.76
CA PRO A 181 -6.66 -15.65 19.64
C PRO A 181 -8.00 -16.38 19.71
N SER A 182 -8.73 -16.33 18.61
CA SER A 182 -10.00 -17.01 18.42
C SER A 182 -10.21 -17.33 16.95
N THR A 183 -11.06 -18.31 16.64
CA THR A 183 -11.42 -18.66 15.26
C THR A 183 -11.96 -17.44 14.50
N ARG A 184 -12.82 -16.64 15.15
CA ARG A 184 -13.36 -15.40 14.56
C ARG A 184 -12.27 -14.38 14.28
N ALA A 185 -11.33 -14.19 15.20
CA ALA A 185 -10.23 -13.24 14.99
C ALA A 185 -9.36 -13.64 13.80
N TRP A 186 -8.98 -14.92 13.69
CA TRP A 186 -8.21 -15.42 12.54
C TRP A 186 -9.00 -15.35 11.23
N ALA A 187 -10.32 -15.57 11.26
CA ALA A 187 -11.18 -15.37 10.11
C ALA A 187 -11.24 -13.92 9.63
N LEU A 188 -11.30 -12.95 10.55
CA LEU A 188 -11.23 -11.53 10.19
C LEU A 188 -9.86 -11.14 9.63
N VAL A 189 -8.77 -11.69 10.18
CA VAL A 189 -7.42 -11.46 9.63
C VAL A 189 -7.30 -12.03 8.22
N GLY A 190 -7.81 -13.25 7.99
CA GLY A 190 -7.86 -13.88 6.67
C GLY A 190 -8.70 -13.11 5.66
N ALA A 191 -9.92 -12.72 6.04
CA ALA A 191 -10.78 -11.86 5.22
C ALA A 191 -10.08 -10.53 4.88
N GLY A 192 -9.37 -9.94 5.84
CA GLY A 192 -8.57 -8.74 5.61
C GLY A 192 -7.40 -8.95 4.64
N VAL A 193 -6.73 -10.12 4.66
CA VAL A 193 -5.76 -10.47 3.60
C VAL A 193 -6.44 -10.55 2.25
N GLY A 194 -7.58 -11.23 2.14
CA GLY A 194 -8.36 -11.28 0.90
C GLY A 194 -8.72 -9.88 0.38
N ALA A 195 -9.22 -9.00 1.24
CA ALA A 195 -9.51 -7.61 0.90
C ALA A 195 -8.26 -6.84 0.45
N LEU A 196 -7.12 -7.00 1.15
CA LEU A 196 -5.85 -6.39 0.74
C LEU A 196 -5.36 -6.90 -0.62
N VAL A 197 -5.55 -8.18 -0.94
CA VAL A 197 -5.26 -8.73 -2.28
C VAL A 197 -6.17 -8.08 -3.32
N LEU A 198 -7.44 -7.86 -3.01
CA LEU A 198 -8.36 -7.16 -3.91
C LEU A 198 -8.01 -5.67 -4.07
N VAL A 199 -7.31 -5.04 -3.13
CA VAL A 199 -6.75 -3.69 -3.30
C VAL A 199 -5.47 -3.74 -4.14
N ARG A 200 -4.54 -4.66 -3.84
CA ARG A 200 -3.32 -4.90 -4.63
C ARG A 200 -2.94 -6.39 -4.67
N PRO A 201 -2.66 -6.96 -5.84
CA PRO A 201 -2.39 -8.40 -5.97
C PRO A 201 -1.10 -8.84 -5.26
N GLY A 202 -0.11 -7.94 -5.10
CA GLY A 202 1.15 -8.24 -4.40
C GLY A 202 0.97 -8.67 -2.94
N ASN A 203 -0.19 -8.38 -2.32
CA ASN A 203 -0.50 -8.78 -0.95
C ASN A 203 -0.77 -10.29 -0.80
N GLN A 204 -0.74 -11.09 -1.87
CA GLN A 204 -0.83 -12.55 -1.79
C GLN A 204 0.25 -13.15 -0.89
N VAL A 205 1.41 -12.50 -0.80
CA VAL A 205 2.50 -12.92 0.12
C VAL A 205 2.05 -12.96 1.58
N LEU A 206 1.04 -12.18 1.97
CA LEU A 206 0.49 -12.19 3.32
C LEU A 206 -0.23 -13.49 3.67
N LEU A 207 -0.58 -14.34 2.69
CA LEU A 207 -1.10 -15.68 2.94
C LEU A 207 -0.10 -16.56 3.70
N LEU A 208 1.20 -16.27 3.60
CA LEU A 208 2.24 -16.95 4.40
C LEU A 208 2.06 -16.75 5.91
N LEU A 209 1.27 -15.75 6.34
CA LEU A 209 0.95 -15.55 7.75
C LEU A 209 0.03 -16.63 8.33
N VAL A 210 -0.49 -17.56 7.51
CA VAL A 210 -1.07 -18.81 8.01
C VAL A 210 -0.10 -19.61 8.88
N LEU A 211 1.20 -19.40 8.74
CA LEU A 211 2.22 -20.00 9.60
C LEU A 211 2.08 -19.51 11.06
N LEU A 212 1.54 -18.31 11.32
CA LEU A 212 1.37 -17.80 12.68
C LEU A 212 0.48 -18.69 13.56
N PRO A 213 -0.77 -19.04 13.17
CA PRO A 213 -1.56 -19.99 13.95
C PRO A 213 -0.97 -21.40 13.98
N LEU A 214 -0.26 -21.84 12.92
CA LEU A 214 0.38 -23.16 12.87
C LEU A 214 1.59 -23.30 13.82
N LEU A 215 2.33 -22.21 14.04
CA LEU A 215 3.48 -22.16 14.93
C LEU A 215 3.12 -21.80 16.38
N SER A 216 1.85 -21.51 16.66
CA SER A 216 1.39 -21.14 18.01
C SER A 216 1.48 -22.31 19.00
N HIS A 217 1.77 -22.02 20.28
CA HIS A 217 1.96 -23.02 21.34
C HIS A 217 0.63 -23.62 21.88
N VAL A 218 -0.32 -23.95 21.01
CA VAL A 218 -1.61 -24.54 21.38
C VAL A 218 -1.74 -25.99 20.89
N ARG A 219 -2.81 -26.69 21.28
CA ARG A 219 -3.11 -28.06 20.82
C ARG A 219 -3.23 -28.09 19.28
N GLY A 220 -2.72 -29.15 18.65
CA GLY A 220 -2.67 -29.26 17.18
C GLY A 220 -4.00 -29.03 16.46
N ARG A 221 -5.11 -29.56 16.98
CA ARG A 221 -6.46 -29.34 16.41
C ARG A 221 -6.85 -27.86 16.36
N VAL A 222 -6.48 -27.09 17.39
CA VAL A 222 -6.76 -25.65 17.46
C VAL A 222 -5.92 -24.89 16.43
N ARG A 223 -4.65 -25.27 16.24
CA ARG A 223 -3.77 -24.69 15.21
C ARG A 223 -4.36 -24.85 13.81
N VAL A 224 -4.80 -26.07 13.47
CA VAL A 224 -5.44 -26.36 12.17
C VAL A 224 -6.74 -25.57 12.02
N THR A 225 -7.55 -25.48 13.07
CA THR A 225 -8.81 -24.72 13.03
C THR A 225 -8.55 -23.23 12.78
N TRP A 226 -7.56 -22.64 13.45
CA TRP A 226 -7.20 -21.23 13.24
C TRP A 226 -6.56 -20.98 11.87
N ALA A 227 -5.72 -21.89 11.40
CA ALA A 227 -5.14 -21.82 10.06
C ALA A 227 -6.22 -21.90 8.96
N ALA A 228 -7.19 -22.82 9.11
CA ALA A 228 -8.34 -22.92 8.22
C ALA A 228 -9.22 -21.66 8.30
N ALA A 229 -9.49 -21.17 9.51
CA ALA A 229 -10.25 -19.94 9.71
C ALA A 229 -9.59 -18.75 9.03
N PHE A 230 -8.26 -18.67 9.00
CA PHE A 230 -7.53 -17.65 8.24
C PHE A 230 -7.60 -17.88 6.72
N LEU A 231 -7.32 -19.10 6.24
CA LEU A 231 -7.20 -19.37 4.80
C LEU A 231 -8.54 -19.31 4.06
N VAL A 232 -9.58 -19.92 4.61
CA VAL A 232 -10.88 -20.05 3.93
C VAL A 232 -11.46 -18.70 3.48
N PRO A 233 -11.64 -17.68 4.34
CA PRO A 233 -12.19 -16.40 3.90
C PRO A 233 -11.25 -15.66 2.93
N ALA A 234 -9.93 -15.78 3.08
CA ALA A 234 -8.98 -15.20 2.15
C ALA A 234 -9.14 -15.81 0.75
N ILE A 235 -9.17 -17.15 0.66
CA ILE A 235 -9.35 -17.90 -0.58
C ILE A 235 -10.74 -17.63 -1.19
N ILE A 236 -11.81 -17.53 -0.40
CA ILE A 236 -13.14 -17.21 -0.92
C ILE A 236 -13.14 -15.85 -1.62
N LEU A 237 -12.55 -14.82 -1.03
CA LEU A 237 -12.50 -13.48 -1.63
C LEU A 237 -11.62 -13.46 -2.89
N ILE A 238 -10.42 -14.03 -2.80
CA ILE A 238 -9.44 -14.04 -3.89
C ILE A 238 -9.92 -14.95 -5.04
N GLY A 239 -10.33 -16.17 -4.71
CA GLY A 239 -10.86 -17.16 -5.63
C GLY A 239 -12.19 -16.73 -6.23
N GLY A 240 -13.07 -16.09 -5.46
CA GLY A 240 -14.32 -15.52 -5.99
C GLY A 240 -14.05 -14.48 -7.08
N TRP A 241 -13.05 -13.61 -6.89
CA TRP A 241 -12.63 -12.67 -7.92
C TRP A 241 -11.99 -13.35 -9.14
N ALA A 242 -11.13 -14.35 -8.92
CA ALA A 242 -10.52 -15.12 -10.00
C ALA A 242 -11.57 -15.88 -10.83
N VAL A 243 -12.59 -16.47 -10.19
CA VAL A 243 -13.72 -17.14 -10.84
C VAL A 243 -14.58 -16.13 -11.60
N HIS A 244 -14.85 -14.95 -11.01
CA HIS A 244 -15.52 -13.87 -11.74
C HIS A 244 -14.76 -13.53 -13.03
N ASN A 245 -13.44 -13.39 -12.97
CA ASN A 245 -12.63 -13.12 -14.16
C ASN A 245 -12.64 -14.28 -15.15
N GLY A 246 -12.63 -15.53 -14.67
CA GLY A 246 -12.73 -16.73 -15.49
C GLY A 246 -14.04 -16.78 -16.28
N ILE A 247 -15.17 -16.57 -15.60
CA ILE A 247 -16.49 -16.57 -16.22
C ILE A 247 -16.64 -15.42 -17.22
N ARG A 248 -16.13 -14.23 -16.87
CA ARG A 248 -16.40 -13.01 -17.64
C ARG A 248 -15.42 -12.75 -18.76
N TYR A 249 -14.16 -13.13 -18.58
CA TYR A 249 -13.05 -12.75 -19.45
C TYR A 249 -12.21 -13.95 -19.90
N ASP A 250 -12.66 -15.19 -19.65
CA ASP A 250 -11.91 -16.43 -19.89
C ASP A 250 -10.50 -16.39 -19.29
N ASN A 251 -10.39 -15.85 -18.07
CA ASN A 251 -9.12 -15.67 -17.40
C ASN A 251 -9.21 -15.83 -15.88
N TYR A 252 -8.66 -16.93 -15.35
CA TYR A 252 -8.67 -17.25 -13.91
C TYR A 252 -7.55 -16.58 -13.09
N THR A 253 -6.83 -15.59 -13.65
CA THR A 253 -5.87 -14.80 -12.86
C THR A 253 -6.58 -13.76 -11.99
N ILE A 254 -6.03 -13.46 -10.82
CA ILE A 254 -6.51 -12.41 -9.91
C ILE A 254 -6.33 -11.02 -10.54
N ALA A 255 -5.14 -10.76 -11.10
CA ALA A 255 -4.80 -9.64 -11.95
C ALA A 255 -3.55 -9.99 -12.77
N ARG A 256 -3.38 -9.36 -13.93
CA ARG A 256 -2.21 -9.47 -14.81
C ARG A 256 -1.15 -8.38 -14.56
N GLY A 257 -1.41 -7.48 -13.61
CA GLY A 257 -0.65 -6.25 -13.39
C GLY A 257 0.85 -6.42 -13.12
N GLY A 258 1.64 -5.52 -13.72
CA GLY A 258 3.07 -5.31 -13.46
C GLY A 258 3.98 -6.28 -14.18
N ASN A 259 4.05 -7.54 -13.75
CA ASN A 259 5.12 -8.45 -14.18
C ASN A 259 4.96 -9.00 -15.60
N ALA A 260 3.73 -9.08 -16.13
CA ALA A 260 3.53 -9.42 -17.54
C ALA A 260 3.82 -8.22 -18.44
N THR A 261 3.42 -7.02 -18.03
CA THR A 261 3.55 -5.81 -18.85
C THR A 261 4.96 -5.23 -18.83
N VAL A 262 5.70 -5.29 -17.72
CA VAL A 262 7.02 -4.66 -17.58
C VAL A 262 8.05 -5.19 -18.60
N PRO A 263 8.20 -6.51 -18.83
CA PRO A 263 9.12 -7.01 -19.86
C PRO A 263 8.73 -6.56 -21.27
N PHE A 264 7.43 -6.60 -21.62
CA PHE A 264 6.96 -6.17 -22.94
C PHE A 264 7.03 -4.66 -23.12
N PHE A 265 6.61 -3.87 -22.14
CA PHE A 265 6.74 -2.42 -22.13
C PHE A 265 8.20 -2.01 -22.26
N ARG A 266 9.09 -2.66 -21.52
CA ARG A 266 10.52 -2.40 -21.63
C ARG A 266 11.05 -2.82 -23.02
N ALA A 267 10.69 -4.00 -23.51
CA ALA A 267 11.19 -4.51 -24.80
C ALA A 267 10.68 -3.72 -26.02
N PHE A 268 9.44 -3.21 -25.99
CA PHE A 268 8.81 -2.55 -27.13
C PHE A 268 8.73 -1.02 -27.00
N VAL A 269 8.58 -0.48 -25.80
CA VAL A 269 8.36 0.95 -25.57
C VAL A 269 9.63 1.65 -25.07
N THR A 270 10.23 1.15 -23.98
CA THR A 270 11.38 1.82 -23.34
C THR A 270 12.70 1.58 -24.07
N ASP A 271 13.11 0.31 -24.17
CA ASP A 271 14.43 -0.09 -24.64
C ASP A 271 14.43 -0.41 -26.16
N LYS A 272 13.24 -0.60 -26.75
CA LYS A 272 13.03 -0.87 -28.19
C LYS A 272 13.94 -1.99 -28.71
N ILE A 273 14.07 -3.03 -27.88
CA ILE A 273 14.95 -4.17 -28.10
C ILE A 273 14.42 -5.01 -29.25
N VAL A 274 13.10 -5.07 -29.46
CA VAL A 274 12.50 -5.88 -30.53
C VAL A 274 12.44 -5.10 -31.84
N ARG A 275 13.19 -5.53 -32.85
CA ARG A 275 13.18 -4.97 -34.22
C ARG A 275 13.06 -6.09 -35.24
N PRO A 276 12.43 -5.84 -36.41
CA PRO A 276 12.33 -6.85 -37.47
C PRO A 276 13.69 -7.47 -37.84
N ASP A 277 14.76 -6.69 -37.77
CA ASP A 277 16.11 -7.12 -38.19
C ASP A 277 16.81 -8.04 -37.18
N ASN A 278 16.30 -8.20 -35.96
CA ASN A 278 16.93 -9.00 -34.92
C ASN A 278 16.97 -10.50 -35.22
N GLY A 279 16.13 -11.00 -36.13
CA GLY A 279 16.08 -12.42 -36.46
C GLY A 279 14.77 -12.88 -37.08
N PRO A 280 14.66 -14.18 -37.42
CA PRO A 280 13.49 -14.73 -38.09
C PRO A 280 12.21 -14.60 -37.27
N GLN A 281 12.26 -14.75 -35.95
CA GLN A 281 11.11 -14.60 -35.06
C GLN A 281 10.61 -13.14 -35.02
N SER A 282 11.52 -12.16 -34.99
CA SER A 282 11.13 -10.74 -35.02
C SER A 282 10.54 -10.34 -36.38
N ARG A 283 11.04 -10.91 -37.49
CA ARG A 283 10.41 -10.75 -38.82
C ARG A 283 9.03 -11.38 -38.90
N GLU A 284 8.80 -12.50 -38.22
CA GLU A 284 7.48 -13.13 -38.13
C GLU A 284 6.50 -12.26 -37.34
N LEU A 285 6.93 -11.74 -36.18
CA LEU A 285 6.14 -10.78 -35.41
C LEU A 285 5.80 -9.53 -36.23
N ALA A 286 6.78 -8.96 -36.94
CA ALA A 286 6.55 -7.79 -37.79
C ALA A 286 5.51 -8.06 -38.89
N ARG A 287 5.54 -9.26 -39.50
CA ARG A 287 4.51 -9.68 -40.46
C ARG A 287 3.14 -9.84 -39.82
N ALA A 288 3.06 -10.39 -38.61
CA ALA A 288 1.82 -10.50 -37.85
C ALA A 288 1.26 -9.11 -37.49
N VAL A 289 2.09 -8.19 -37.01
CA VAL A 289 1.70 -6.80 -36.70
C VAL A 289 1.19 -6.09 -37.95
N GLN A 290 1.89 -6.20 -39.08
CA GLN A 290 1.47 -5.60 -40.35
C GLN A 290 0.10 -6.11 -40.80
N ARG A 291 -0.10 -7.43 -40.73
CA ARG A 291 -1.31 -8.09 -41.20
C ARG A 291 -2.49 -7.86 -40.26
N ASP A 292 -2.27 -8.06 -38.96
CA ASP A 292 -3.33 -8.28 -37.98
C ASP A 292 -3.59 -7.08 -37.05
N LEU A 293 -2.68 -6.09 -37.02
CA LEU A 293 -2.78 -4.93 -36.10
C LEU A 293 -2.82 -3.60 -36.85
N ILE A 294 -1.81 -3.26 -37.65
CA ILE A 294 -1.67 -1.93 -38.28
C ILE A 294 -2.79 -1.62 -39.28
N SER A 295 -3.30 -2.66 -39.92
CA SER A 295 -4.44 -2.57 -40.85
C SER A 295 -5.78 -2.28 -40.16
N LYS A 296 -5.85 -2.36 -38.83
CA LYS A 296 -7.06 -2.15 -38.02
C LYS A 296 -7.09 -0.76 -37.41
N GLU A 297 -8.28 -0.30 -37.06
CA GLU A 297 -8.44 0.91 -36.24
C GLU A 297 -7.98 0.66 -34.78
N PRO A 298 -7.42 1.68 -34.09
CA PRO A 298 -7.20 3.05 -34.56
C PRO A 298 -5.88 3.25 -35.35
N TYR A 299 -5.03 2.22 -35.46
CA TYR A 299 -3.70 2.33 -36.09
C TYR A 299 -3.77 2.84 -37.53
N ARG A 300 -4.74 2.34 -38.30
CA ARG A 300 -4.97 2.74 -39.68
C ARG A 300 -5.33 4.22 -39.80
N SER A 301 -6.34 4.72 -39.07
CA SER A 301 -6.74 6.13 -39.16
C SER A 301 -5.69 7.08 -38.62
N TYR A 302 -4.82 6.63 -37.72
CA TYR A 302 -3.69 7.41 -37.21
C TYR A 302 -2.47 7.39 -38.12
N GLY A 303 -2.51 6.62 -39.22
CA GLY A 303 -1.40 6.53 -40.17
C GLY A 303 -0.14 5.88 -39.60
N ILE A 304 -0.27 5.06 -38.54
CA ILE A 304 0.86 4.40 -37.89
C ILE A 304 1.44 3.36 -38.87
N THR A 305 2.70 3.50 -39.25
CA THR A 305 3.39 2.53 -40.11
C THR A 305 4.06 1.43 -39.30
N LEU A 306 4.53 0.37 -39.97
CA LEU A 306 5.32 -0.68 -39.33
C LEU A 306 6.62 -0.15 -38.75
N HIS A 307 7.22 0.84 -39.42
CA HIS A 307 8.40 1.49 -38.91
C HIS A 307 8.08 2.17 -37.58
N ASP A 308 7.06 3.05 -37.59
CA ASP A 308 6.65 3.82 -36.41
C ASP A 308 6.31 2.90 -35.23
N PHE A 309 5.64 1.78 -35.47
CA PHE A 309 5.30 0.81 -34.41
C PHE A 309 6.53 0.26 -33.67
N PHE A 310 7.65 0.04 -34.37
CA PHE A 310 8.87 -0.54 -33.76
C PHE A 310 9.92 0.52 -33.39
N THR A 311 9.84 1.75 -33.92
CA THR A 311 10.85 2.79 -33.70
C THR A 311 10.34 3.98 -32.90
N GLU A 312 9.05 4.29 -32.96
CA GLU A 312 8.43 5.40 -32.26
C GLU A 312 7.63 4.87 -31.06
N ALA A 313 7.90 5.42 -29.87
CA ALA A 313 6.99 5.22 -28.76
C ALA A 313 5.77 6.09 -29.07
N SER A 314 4.57 5.49 -29.18
CA SER A 314 3.35 6.29 -29.31
C SER A 314 3.34 7.33 -28.19
N PRO A 315 3.24 8.64 -28.49
CA PRO A 315 3.32 9.70 -27.48
C PRO A 315 2.06 9.78 -26.60
N ARG A 316 1.17 8.79 -26.66
CA ARG A 316 -0.12 8.73 -25.97
C ARG A 316 -0.18 7.60 -24.96
#